data_AF-A0A452YKG2-F1
#
_entry.id   AF-A0A452YKG2-F1
#
_cell.length_a   1.000
_cell.length_b   1.000
_cell.length_c   1.000
_cell.angle_alpha   90.00
_cell.angle_beta   90.00
_cell.angle_gamma   90.00
#
_symmetry.space_group_name_H-M   'P 1'
#
loop_
_entity.id
_entity.type
_entity.pdbx_description
1 polymer ?
#
loop_
_entity_poly.entity_id
_entity_poly.type
_entity_poly.pdbx_seq_one_letter_code
_entity_poly.pdbx_strand_id
1 'polypeptide(L)'
;MSAIGHPQDMFSDIAIQLEPIFAQWVQNIHATAPGVIAPGATTSTSLTWGGGELVVVGGKVALLPIPLGNADFFSPSHSCI
;
A
#
# COMPACT_ATOMS: atom_id res chain seq x y z
N MET A 1 -19.39 -15.69 -0.90
CA MET A 1 -20.53 -15.18 -1.68
C MET A 1 -20.30 -15.30 -3.19
N SER A 2 -19.06 -15.26 -3.69
CA SER A 2 -18.74 -15.50 -5.12
C SER A 2 -19.29 -16.83 -5.67
N ALA A 3 -19.01 -17.96 -5.01
CA ALA A 3 -19.44 -19.29 -5.49
C ALA A 3 -20.97 -19.48 -5.54
N ILE A 4 -21.73 -18.66 -4.82
CA ILE A 4 -23.20 -18.68 -4.80
C ILE A 4 -23.82 -17.54 -5.62
N GLY A 5 -23.04 -16.89 -6.49
CA GLY A 5 -23.54 -15.85 -7.40
C GLY A 5 -23.89 -14.51 -6.74
N HIS A 6 -23.37 -14.24 -5.54
CA HIS A 6 -23.60 -12.98 -4.80
C HIS A 6 -22.29 -12.19 -4.60
N PRO A 7 -21.59 -11.76 -5.67
CA PRO A 7 -20.31 -11.07 -5.52
C PRO A 7 -20.43 -9.72 -4.77
N GLN A 8 -21.58 -9.05 -4.82
CA GLN A 8 -21.85 -7.79 -4.10
C GLN A 8 -21.81 -7.91 -2.58
N ASP A 9 -21.94 -9.12 -2.05
CA ASP A 9 -21.89 -9.37 -0.61
C ASP A 9 -20.49 -9.83 -0.15
N MET A 10 -19.50 -9.84 -1.04
CA MET A 10 -18.12 -10.20 -0.69
C MET A 10 -17.39 -9.08 0.04
N PHE A 11 -16.48 -9.44 0.93
CA PHE A 11 -15.43 -8.52 1.38
C PHE A 11 -14.38 -8.39 0.26
N SER A 12 -14.39 -7.27 -0.46
CA SER A 12 -13.47 -6.97 -1.56
C SER A 12 -13.46 -5.48 -1.87
N ASP A 13 -12.50 -5.03 -2.68
CA ASP A 13 -12.36 -3.61 -3.03
C ASP A 13 -13.58 -3.01 -3.77
N ILE A 14 -14.42 -3.85 -4.38
CA ILE A 14 -15.56 -3.41 -5.21
C ILE A 14 -16.92 -3.64 -4.51
N ALA A 15 -16.95 -4.43 -3.44
CA ALA A 15 -18.16 -4.80 -2.73
C ALA A 15 -18.13 -4.23 -1.30
N ILE A 16 -18.29 -5.06 -0.26
CA ILE A 16 -18.20 -4.60 1.12
C ILE A 16 -16.72 -4.37 1.45
N GLN A 17 -16.35 -3.12 1.71
CA GLN A 17 -14.96 -2.74 1.96
C GLN A 17 -14.61 -2.78 3.44
N LEU A 18 -13.45 -3.35 3.74
CA LEU A 18 -12.75 -3.34 5.01
C LEU A 18 -11.34 -2.85 4.75
N GLU A 19 -11.16 -1.53 4.83
CA GLU A 19 -9.88 -0.90 4.49
C GLU A 19 -8.89 -0.89 5.65
N PRO A 20 -7.59 -1.11 5.38
CA PRO A 20 -6.53 -1.01 6.39
C PRO A 20 -6.11 0.46 6.61
N ILE A 21 -7.07 1.31 7.01
CA ILE A 21 -6.92 2.77 7.10
C ILE A 21 -5.72 3.17 7.98
N PHE A 22 -5.46 2.43 9.07
CA PHE A 22 -4.31 2.69 9.93
C PHE A 22 -2.98 2.44 9.24
N ALA A 23 -2.88 1.36 8.46
CA ALA A 23 -1.66 1.06 7.72
C ALA A 23 -1.44 2.11 6.62
N GLN A 24 -2.48 2.48 5.88
CA GLN A 24 -2.43 3.55 4.88
C GLN A 24 -2.00 4.89 5.51
N TRP A 25 -2.51 5.23 6.69
CA TRP A 25 -2.08 6.43 7.42
C TRP A 25 -0.59 6.38 7.79
N VAL A 26 -0.08 5.23 8.26
CA VAL A 26 1.36 5.05 8.50
C VAL A 26 2.17 5.17 7.22
N GLN A 27 1.71 4.60 6.09
CA GLN A 27 2.37 4.75 4.79
C GLN A 27 2.48 6.23 4.40
N ASN A 28 1.39 6.99 4.55
CA ASN A 28 1.35 8.43 4.24
C ASN A 28 2.32 9.25 5.08
N ILE A 29 2.46 8.94 6.37
CA ILE A 29 3.44 9.61 7.24
C ILE A 29 4.86 9.37 6.73
N HIS A 30 5.21 8.12 6.41
CA HIS A 30 6.56 7.82 5.92
C HIS A 30 6.80 8.41 4.54
N ALA A 31 5.82 8.39 3.64
CA ALA A 31 5.92 8.98 2.30
C ALA A 31 6.17 10.50 2.36
N THR A 32 5.53 11.20 3.30
CA THR A 32 5.62 12.65 3.46
C THR A 32 6.65 13.10 4.50
N ALA A 33 7.34 12.17 5.16
CA ALA A 33 8.30 12.47 6.22
C ALA A 33 9.48 13.37 5.80
N PRO A 34 10.13 13.15 4.64
CA PRO A 34 11.30 13.93 4.22
C PRO A 34 10.98 15.42 4.15
N GLY A 35 11.77 16.24 4.84
CA GLY A 35 11.59 17.70 4.87
C GLY A 35 10.48 18.22 5.80
N VAL A 36 9.57 17.37 6.28
CA VAL A 36 8.48 17.76 7.21
C VAL A 36 8.80 17.37 8.65
N ILE A 37 8.82 16.06 8.92
CA ILE A 37 9.14 15.50 10.24
C ILE A 37 10.55 14.90 10.30
N ALA A 38 11.22 14.76 9.14
CA ALA A 38 12.62 14.38 9.03
C ALA A 38 13.37 15.42 8.15
N PRO A 39 13.80 16.57 8.73
CA PRO A 39 14.34 17.69 7.94
C PRO A 39 15.64 17.39 7.20
N GLY A 40 16.45 16.44 7.70
CA GLY A 40 17.71 16.03 7.07
C GLY A 40 17.58 14.87 6.09
N ALA A 41 16.40 14.26 5.97
CA ALA A 41 16.17 13.15 5.06
C ALA A 41 15.80 13.67 3.67
N THR A 42 16.40 13.08 2.63
CA THR A 42 16.11 13.40 1.22
C THR A 42 15.10 12.44 0.59
N THR A 43 14.89 11.26 1.18
CA THR A 43 13.95 10.23 0.72
C THR A 43 13.24 9.59 1.91
N SER A 44 12.10 8.95 1.65
CA SER A 44 11.42 8.12 2.65
C SER A 44 12.29 6.93 3.09
N THR A 45 11.91 6.27 4.20
CA THR A 45 12.62 5.10 4.73
C THR A 45 12.49 3.85 3.83
N SER A 46 11.50 3.83 2.95
CA SER A 46 11.33 2.85 1.87
C SER A 46 10.55 3.48 0.72
N LEU A 47 10.84 3.07 -0.52
CA LEU A 47 10.06 3.50 -1.69
C LEU A 47 8.67 2.85 -1.75
N THR A 48 8.45 1.78 -0.98
CA THR A 48 7.15 1.09 -0.90
C THR A 48 6.08 1.92 -0.21
N TRP A 49 6.44 2.93 0.59
CA TRP A 49 5.49 3.80 1.29
C TRP A 49 4.71 4.74 0.36
N GLY A 50 5.20 4.96 -0.86
CA GLY A 50 4.69 6.01 -1.75
C GLY A 50 5.51 7.30 -1.68
N GLY A 51 5.23 8.22 -2.61
CA GLY A 51 5.93 9.51 -2.72
C GLY A 51 7.29 9.48 -3.42
N GLY A 52 7.82 8.29 -3.73
CA GLY A 52 9.02 8.09 -4.54
C GLY A 52 8.72 7.63 -5.97
N GLU A 53 9.71 7.70 -6.85
CA GLU A 53 9.60 7.25 -8.25
C GLU A 53 9.79 5.73 -8.38
N LEU A 54 9.17 5.13 -9.41
CA LEU A 54 9.38 3.74 -9.80
C LEU A 54 10.86 3.48 -10.11
N VAL A 55 11.47 2.50 -9.45
CA VAL A 55 12.87 2.13 -9.72
C VAL A 55 12.91 0.92 -10.63
N VAL A 56 13.60 1.06 -11.77
CA VAL A 56 13.80 -0.02 -12.75
C VAL A 56 15.29 -0.32 -12.90
N VAL A 57 15.65 -1.60 -12.80
CA VAL A 57 17.02 -2.07 -13.00
C VAL A 57 16.99 -3.19 -14.04
N GLY A 58 17.75 -3.05 -15.13
CA GLY A 58 17.81 -4.05 -16.19
C GLY A 58 16.45 -4.38 -16.83
N GLY A 59 15.55 -3.38 -16.93
CA GLY A 59 14.22 -3.56 -17.50
C GLY A 59 13.19 -4.23 -16.58
N LYS A 60 13.53 -4.50 -15.31
CA LYS A 60 12.60 -5.01 -14.29
C LYS A 60 12.34 -3.96 -13.22
N VAL A 61 11.12 -3.95 -12.69
CA VAL A 61 10.78 -3.13 -11.53
C VAL A 61 11.51 -3.67 -10.32
N ALA A 62 12.37 -2.85 -9.72
CA ALA A 62 13.09 -3.16 -8.50
C ALA A 62 12.30 -2.75 -7.26
N LEU A 63 11.66 -1.57 -7.28
CA LEU A 63 10.76 -1.09 -6.23
C LEU A 63 9.63 -0.22 -6.82
N LEU A 64 8.44 -0.36 -6.23
CA LEU A 64 7.27 0.47 -6.51
C LEU A 64 6.44 0.67 -5.21
N PRO A 65 5.62 1.73 -5.11
CA PRO A 65 4.69 1.92 -3.99
C PRO A 65 3.70 0.76 -3.87
N ILE A 66 3.45 0.25 -2.66
CA ILE A 66 2.52 -0.87 -2.47
C ILE A 66 1.18 -0.34 -1.95
N PRO A 67 0.11 -0.33 -2.77
CA PRO A 67 -1.21 0.06 -2.32
C PRO A 67 -1.79 -1.00 -1.37
N LEU A 68 -2.40 -0.56 -0.28
CA LEU A 68 -3.07 -1.45 0.68
C LEU A 68 -4.58 -1.40 0.47
N GLY A 69 -5.16 -2.53 0.08
CA GLY A 69 -6.59 -2.68 -0.19
C GLY A 69 -7.29 -3.58 0.83
N ASN A 70 -8.52 -3.96 0.50
CA ASN A 70 -9.37 -4.79 1.35
C ASN A 70 -8.74 -6.16 1.66
N ALA A 71 -8.00 -6.74 0.72
CA ALA A 71 -7.34 -8.04 0.94
C ALA A 71 -6.27 -7.97 2.05
N ASP A 72 -5.58 -6.83 2.16
CA ASP A 72 -4.49 -6.63 3.12
C ASP A 72 -4.98 -6.47 4.55
N PHE A 73 -6.25 -6.08 4.72
CA PHE A 73 -6.90 -6.09 6.02
C PHE A 73 -6.92 -7.50 6.63
N PHE A 74 -7.11 -8.53 5.80
CA PHE A 74 -7.15 -9.93 6.24
C PHE A 74 -5.79 -10.62 6.22
N SER A 75 -4.86 -10.14 5.38
CA SER A 75 -3.52 -10.71 5.23
C SER A 75 -2.45 -9.61 5.27
N PRO A 76 -2.17 -9.03 6.45
CA PRO A 76 -1.32 -7.84 6.58
C PRO A 76 0.12 -8.03 6.10
N SER A 77 0.58 -9.27 6.01
CA SER A 77 1.93 -9.61 5.55
C SER A 77 2.06 -9.82 4.05
N HIS A 78 0.95 -9.96 3.31
CA HIS A 78 1.00 -10.35 1.89
C HIS A 78 1.44 -9.20 0.99
N SER A 79 1.17 -7.95 1.37
CA SER A 79 1.63 -6.75 0.66
C SER A 79 3.06 -6.32 1.00
N CYS A 80 3.87 -7.15 1.66
CA CYS A 80 5.28 -6.84 1.94
C CYS A 80 6.27 -7.56 1.01
N ILE A 81 5.78 -8.35 0.04
CA ILE A 81 6.59 -9.21 -0.84
C ILE A 81 6.19 -9.07 -2.31
#